data_AF-A0A4U3AN95-F1
#
_entry.id   AF-A0A4U3AN95-F1
#
_cell.length_a   1.000
_cell.length_b   1.000
_cell.length_c   1.000
_cell.angle_alpha   90.00
_cell.angle_beta   90.00
_cell.angle_gamma   90.00
#
_symmetry.space_group_name_H-M   'P 1'
#
loop_
_entity.id
_entity.type
_entity.pdbx_description
1 polymer ?
#
loop_
_entity_poly.entity_id
_entity_poly.type
_entity_poly.pdbx_seq_one_letter_code
_entity_poly.pdbx_strand_id
1 'polypeptide(L)'
;FELEKSLPKKDEPRYDAYSKGFIEGDVTIRASDSVLFQKSCMKVAELGIYLGQWMEQVQHGQKEQLNYETSDREEVILGFFYEEEDQWRVSSSWQQFELQERISTT
;
A
#
# COMPACT_ATOMS: atom_id res chain seq x y z
N PHE A 1 -4.92 2.42 -14.93
CA PHE A 1 -5.84 3.41 -14.34
C PHE A 1 -4.99 4.32 -13.46
N GLU A 2 -4.95 5.63 -13.72
CA GLU A 2 -4.24 6.57 -12.84
C GLU A 2 -5.26 7.20 -11.88
N LEU A 3 -4.98 7.15 -10.59
CA LEU A 3 -5.80 7.83 -9.59
C LEU A 3 -5.51 9.34 -9.68
N GLU A 4 -6.55 10.15 -9.84
CA GLU A 4 -6.40 11.60 -9.91
C GLU A 4 -5.95 12.14 -8.53
N LYS A 5 -4.69 12.61 -8.44
CA LYS A 5 -4.06 13.04 -7.17
C LYS A 5 -4.48 14.45 -6.72
N SER A 6 -5.47 15.09 -7.38
CA SER A 6 -5.84 16.49 -7.15
C SER A 6 -6.67 16.68 -5.86
N LEU A 7 -6.20 17.53 -4.95
CA LEU A 7 -6.86 17.81 -3.66
C LEU A 7 -8.33 18.24 -3.87
N PRO A 8 -9.28 17.78 -3.03
CA PRO A 8 -10.68 18.12 -3.17
C PRO A 8 -10.87 19.61 -2.82
N LYS A 9 -11.72 20.30 -3.59
CA LYS A 9 -12.03 21.71 -3.33
C LYS A 9 -13.02 21.81 -2.17
N LYS A 10 -12.88 22.86 -1.36
CA LYS A 10 -13.59 23.09 -0.09
C LYS A 10 -15.13 22.97 -0.17
N ASP A 11 -15.72 23.12 -1.35
CA ASP A 11 -17.17 23.14 -1.57
C ASP A 11 -17.71 21.94 -2.39
N GLU A 12 -16.90 20.89 -2.59
CA GLU A 12 -17.36 19.66 -3.26
C GLU A 12 -18.14 18.75 -2.29
N PRO A 13 -19.18 18.04 -2.77
CA PRO A 13 -20.02 17.20 -1.92
C PRO A 13 -19.19 16.11 -1.21
N ARG A 14 -19.45 15.92 0.10
CA ARG A 14 -18.73 15.01 1.02
C ARG A 14 -18.55 13.56 0.54
N TYR A 15 -19.28 13.12 -0.49
CA TYR A 15 -19.17 11.78 -1.08
C TYR A 15 -17.95 11.61 -2.00
N ASP A 16 -17.22 12.68 -2.33
CA ASP A 16 -16.01 12.62 -3.18
C ASP A 16 -14.73 12.19 -2.45
N ALA A 17 -14.74 12.14 -1.11
CA ALA A 17 -13.54 11.79 -0.35
C ALA A 17 -13.11 10.32 -0.57
N TYR A 18 -14.06 9.40 -0.74
CA TYR A 18 -13.76 7.99 -1.01
C TYR A 18 -13.35 7.75 -2.46
N SER A 19 -14.09 8.30 -3.43
CA SER A 19 -13.81 8.14 -4.86
C SER A 19 -12.49 8.78 -5.30
N LYS A 20 -12.01 9.78 -4.56
CA LYS A 20 -10.71 10.44 -4.81
C LYS A 20 -9.60 10.05 -3.83
N GLY A 21 -9.82 9.07 -2.96
CA GLY A 21 -8.78 8.53 -2.07
C GLY A 21 -8.33 9.47 -0.92
N PHE A 22 -9.16 10.44 -0.52
CA PHE A 22 -8.85 11.46 0.49
C PHE A 22 -9.25 11.08 1.93
N ILE A 23 -9.55 9.82 2.20
CA ILE A 23 -9.69 9.37 3.60
C ILE A 23 -8.30 9.23 4.18
N GLU A 24 -7.95 10.16 5.07
CA GLU A 24 -6.69 10.16 5.78
C GLU A 24 -6.80 9.51 7.17
N GLY A 25 -5.71 8.90 7.63
CA GLY A 25 -5.65 8.25 8.93
C GLY A 25 -4.28 7.63 9.22
N ASP A 26 -4.21 6.95 10.35
CA ASP A 26 -2.99 6.27 10.78
C ASP A 26 -3.01 4.81 10.33
N VAL A 27 -1.91 4.36 9.72
CA VAL A 27 -1.75 2.96 9.28
C VAL A 27 -0.59 2.35 10.04
N THR A 28 -0.85 1.20 10.65
CA THR A 28 0.17 0.33 11.24
C THR A 28 0.03 -1.07 10.66
N ILE A 29 1.08 -1.55 10.00
CA ILE A 29 1.18 -2.94 9.54
C ILE A 29 2.18 -3.64 10.46
N ARG A 30 1.73 -4.74 11.05
CA ARG A 30 2.56 -5.59 11.92
C ARG A 30 2.80 -6.91 11.21
N ALA A 31 4.01 -7.43 11.36
CA ALA A 31 4.35 -8.78 10.97
C ALA A 31 4.80 -9.52 12.22
N SER A 32 4.02 -10.52 12.62
CA SER A 32 4.08 -11.13 13.95
C SER A 32 4.08 -10.04 15.05
N ASP A 33 5.10 -10.01 15.91
CA ASP A 33 5.17 -9.04 17.00
C ASP A 33 5.79 -7.69 16.60
N SER A 34 6.39 -7.60 15.41
CA SER A 34 7.16 -6.44 14.95
C SER A 34 6.32 -5.47 14.12
N VAL A 35 6.59 -4.17 14.26
CA VAL A 35 5.98 -3.12 13.43
C VAL A 35 6.75 -3.01 12.12
N LEU A 36 6.16 -3.49 11.03
CA LEU A 36 6.76 -3.46 9.69
C LEU A 36 6.63 -2.08 9.05
N PHE A 37 5.47 -1.44 9.22
CA PHE A 37 5.16 -0.15 8.63
C PHE A 37 4.30 0.65 9.61
N GLN A 38 4.64 1.90 9.85
CA GLN A 38 3.82 2.81 10.64
C GLN A 38 3.92 4.21 10.07
N LYS A 39 2.80 4.78 9.63
CA LYS A 39 2.74 6.17 9.17
C LYS A 39 1.41 6.80 9.54
N SER A 40 1.50 8.00 10.10
CA SER A 40 0.36 8.86 10.39
C SER A 40 -0.04 9.73 9.21
N CYS A 41 -1.29 10.19 9.19
CA CYS A 41 -1.84 11.07 8.16
C CYS A 41 -1.65 10.53 6.73
N MET A 42 -1.81 9.22 6.54
CA MET A 42 -1.77 8.57 5.24
C MET A 42 -3.12 8.60 4.56
N LYS A 43 -3.14 8.66 3.22
CA LYS A 43 -4.33 8.38 2.41
C LYS A 43 -4.69 6.89 2.47
N VAL A 44 -5.37 6.47 3.52
CA VAL A 44 -5.70 5.06 3.81
C VAL A 44 -6.57 4.45 2.70
N ALA A 45 -7.53 5.23 2.16
CA ALA A 45 -8.36 4.75 1.06
C ALA A 45 -7.55 4.49 -0.22
N GLU A 46 -6.60 5.37 -0.56
CA GLU A 46 -5.70 5.19 -1.71
C GLU A 46 -4.87 3.92 -1.57
N LEU A 47 -4.24 3.72 -0.40
CA LEU A 47 -3.50 2.50 -0.11
C LEU A 47 -4.39 1.25 -0.21
N GLY A 48 -5.60 1.29 0.36
CA GLY A 48 -6.55 0.18 0.30
C GLY A 48 -6.98 -0.18 -1.12
N ILE A 49 -7.18 0.83 -1.98
CA ILE A 49 -7.50 0.62 -3.41
C ILE A 49 -6.33 -0.06 -4.13
N TYR A 50 -5.11 0.44 -3.95
CA TYR A 50 -3.93 -0.15 -4.57
C TYR A 50 -3.69 -1.59 -4.11
N LEU A 51 -3.83 -1.87 -2.81
CA LEU A 51 -3.72 -3.23 -2.28
C LEU A 51 -4.81 -4.14 -2.85
N GLY A 52 -6.06 -3.68 -2.92
CA GLY A 52 -7.17 -4.46 -3.47
C GLY A 52 -6.96 -4.84 -4.93
N GLN A 53 -6.55 -3.88 -5.76
CA GLN A 53 -6.25 -4.12 -7.18
C GLN A 53 -5.07 -5.08 -7.35
N TRP A 54 -3.98 -4.86 -6.60
CA TRP A 54 -2.82 -5.74 -6.63
C TRP A 54 -3.18 -7.17 -6.20
N MET A 55 -3.97 -7.34 -5.13
CA MET A 55 -4.42 -8.68 -4.71
C MET A 55 -5.27 -9.38 -5.77
N GLU A 56 -6.16 -8.66 -6.47
CA GLU A 56 -6.94 -9.22 -7.56
C GLU A 56 -6.03 -9.72 -8.70
N GLN A 57 -5.01 -8.95 -9.07
CA GLN A 57 -4.01 -9.36 -10.06
C GLN A 57 -3.24 -10.61 -9.64
N VAL A 58 -2.77 -10.65 -8.38
CA VAL A 58 -2.04 -11.79 -7.82
C VAL A 58 -2.91 -13.04 -7.78
N GLN A 59 -4.19 -12.93 -7.43
CA GLN A 59 -5.14 -14.05 -7.45
C GLN A 59 -5.37 -14.63 -8.86
N HIS A 60 -5.18 -13.83 -9.90
CA HIS A 60 -5.22 -14.28 -11.29
C HIS A 60 -3.86 -14.75 -11.82
N GLY A 61 -2.87 -14.92 -10.94
CA GLY A 61 -1.53 -15.44 -11.27
C GLY A 61 -0.56 -14.39 -11.83
N GLN A 62 -0.91 -13.10 -11.77
CA GLN A 62 0.02 -12.04 -12.14
C GLN A 62 1.08 -11.85 -11.05
N LYS A 63 2.32 -11.62 -11.47
CA LYS A 63 3.50 -11.51 -10.58
C LYS A 63 4.02 -10.07 -10.52
N GLU A 64 3.10 -9.11 -10.60
CA GLU A 64 3.43 -7.69 -10.59
C GLU A 64 3.73 -7.21 -9.16
N GLN A 65 4.78 -6.41 -9.03
CA GLN A 65 5.18 -5.83 -7.75
C GLN A 65 4.29 -4.63 -7.43
N LEU A 66 3.89 -4.48 -6.18
CA LEU A 66 3.25 -3.26 -5.72
C LEU A 66 4.27 -2.38 -5.02
N ASN A 67 4.47 -1.17 -5.52
CA ASN A 67 5.26 -0.13 -4.88
C ASN A 67 4.34 1.01 -4.46
N TYR A 68 4.25 1.26 -3.16
CA TYR A 68 3.55 2.41 -2.64
C TYR A 68 4.54 3.53 -2.32
N GLU A 69 4.34 4.65 -3.00
CA GLU A 69 5.12 5.88 -2.87
C GLU A 69 4.19 7.00 -2.40
N THR A 70 4.74 7.97 -1.69
CA THR A 70 3.98 9.14 -1.24
C THR A 70 4.54 10.40 -1.90
N SER A 71 3.69 11.39 -2.16
CA SER A 71 4.10 12.60 -2.89
C SER A 71 5.22 13.41 -2.21
N ASP A 72 5.49 13.16 -0.93
CA ASP A 72 6.55 13.77 -0.14
C ASP A 72 7.93 13.09 -0.31
N ARG A 73 8.00 11.91 -0.95
CA ARG A 73 9.25 11.16 -1.18
C ARG A 73 9.19 10.37 -2.48
N GLU A 74 10.22 10.50 -3.32
CA GLU A 74 10.41 9.64 -4.52
C GLU A 74 10.90 8.21 -4.16
N GLU A 75 10.69 7.78 -2.91
CA GLU A 75 11.12 6.47 -2.41
C GLU A 75 9.91 5.58 -2.16
N VAL A 76 10.02 4.30 -2.51
CA VAL A 76 9.02 3.29 -2.16
C VAL A 76 9.00 3.11 -0.64
N ILE A 77 7.88 3.47 -0.01
CA ILE A 77 7.73 3.42 1.45
C ILE A 77 7.15 2.10 1.96
N LEU A 78 6.43 1.40 1.09
CA LEU A 78 5.88 0.06 1.31
C LEU A 78 5.88 -0.68 -0.04
N GLY A 79 6.49 -1.86 -0.08
CA GLY A 79 6.60 -2.63 -1.31
C GLY A 79 6.28 -4.11 -1.11
N PHE A 80 5.66 -4.72 -2.11
CA PHE A 80 5.37 -6.15 -2.21
C PHE A 80 6.09 -6.69 -3.43
N PHE A 81 7.07 -7.54 -3.19
CA PHE A 81 7.99 -8.04 -4.21
C PHE A 81 7.78 -9.53 -4.40
N TYR A 82 7.51 -9.93 -5.63
CA TYR A 82 7.50 -11.34 -6.01
C TYR A 82 8.94 -11.88 -6.00
N GLU A 83 9.16 -12.96 -5.26
CA GLU A 83 10.41 -13.73 -5.20
C GLU A 83 10.23 -15.10 -5.87
N GLU A 84 11.33 -15.84 -6.02
CA GLU A 84 11.28 -17.22 -6.52
C GLU A 84 10.35 -18.11 -5.65
N GLU A 85 9.89 -19.23 -6.20
CA GLU A 85 9.05 -20.22 -5.49
C GLU A 85 7.63 -19.74 -5.07
N ASP A 86 7.03 -18.79 -5.81
CA ASP A 86 5.68 -18.24 -5.55
C ASP A 86 5.57 -17.57 -4.16
N GLN A 87 6.65 -16.93 -3.73
CA GLN A 87 6.72 -16.24 -2.45
C GLN A 87 6.72 -14.72 -2.64
N TRP A 88 6.07 -14.02 -1.72
CA TRP A 88 6.08 -12.56 -1.70
C TRP A 88 6.84 -12.06 -0.48
N ARG A 89 7.79 -11.16 -0.73
CA ARG A 89 8.47 -10.38 0.29
C ARG A 89 7.79 -9.02 0.43
N VAL A 90 7.45 -8.66 1.66
CA VAL A 90 6.98 -7.32 2.00
C VAL A 90 8.16 -6.53 2.58
N SER A 91 8.34 -5.29 2.15
CA SER A 91 9.33 -4.39 2.75
C SER A 91 8.76 -3.00 2.99
N SER A 92 9.35 -2.30 3.95
CA SER A 92 9.12 -0.87 4.17
C SER A 92 10.44 -0.13 4.33
N SER A 93 10.52 1.10 3.85
CA SER A 93 11.69 1.97 4.06
C SER A 93 11.91 2.35 5.53
N TRP A 94 10.89 2.16 6.39
CA TRP A 94 10.97 2.41 7.83
C TRP A 94 11.21 1.15 8.66
N GLN A 95 11.33 -0.02 8.02
CA GLN A 95 11.62 -1.25 8.76
C GLN A 95 13.06 -1.23 9.29
N GLN A 96 13.25 -1.64 10.54
CA GLN A 96 14.57 -1.79 11.17
C GLN A 96 15.03 -3.24 11.26
N PHE A 97 14.31 -4.16 10.59
CA PHE A 97 14.56 -5.60 10.61
C PHE A 97 14.31 -6.19 9.22
N GLU A 98 14.91 -7.33 8.93
CA GLU A 98 14.56 -8.13 7.76
C GLU A 98 13.39 -9.05 8.12
N LEU A 99 12.31 -8.98 7.35
CA LEU A 99 11.19 -9.90 7.51
C LEU A 99 11.59 -11.28 6.95
N GLN A 100 11.74 -12.27 7.83
CA GLN A 100 12.00 -13.66 7.43
C GLN A 100 10.72 -14.41 7.02
N GLU A 101 9.55 -13.90 7.43
CA GLU A 101 8.26 -14.46 7.06
C GLU A 101 7.92 -14.09 5.61
N ARG A 102 7.63 -15.11 4.80
CA ARG A 102 7.23 -14.95 3.41
C ARG A 102 5.75 -15.27 3.25
N ILE A 103 5.05 -14.48 2.44
CA ILE A 103 3.63 -14.72 2.17
C ILE A 103 3.53 -15.69 0.99
N SER A 104 2.88 -16.82 1.23
CA SER A 104 2.48 -17.75 0.18
C SER A 104 1.07 -17.40 -0.30
N THR A 105 0.85 -17.42 -1.61
CA THR A 105 -0.47 -17.16 -2.22
C THR A 105 -1.10 -18.42 -2.83
N THR A 106 -0.58 -19.62 -2.51
CA THR A 106 -1.22 -20.91 -2.84
C THR A 106 -2.36 -21.25 -1.91
#